data_AF-A0A946EK51-F1
#
_entry.id   AF-A0A946EK51-F1
#
_cell.length_a   1.000
_cell.length_b   1.000
_cell.length_c   1.000
_cell.angle_alpha   90.00
_cell.angle_beta   90.00
_cell.angle_gamma   90.00
#
_symmetry.space_group_name_H-M   'P 1'
#
loop_
_entity.id
_entity.type
_entity.pdbx_description
1 polymer ?
#
loop_
_entity_poly.entity_id
_entity_poly.type
_entity_poly.pdbx_seq_one_letter_code
_entity_poly.pdbx_strand_id
1 'polypeptide(L)'
;MRNGPSRILQFTAKALVALVLCLGIGIGTSAHASPLIPLIPNFPLVDCNTNGVEDTDDITNGTSQDCNSNGIPDECDISSGFSQDCNTNLIPDSCDISAGTAKDCNGNQIPDTCELISGGSDCNNNNIIDSCEVLLLGATDCNGNLVPDECDTDCDSNGSIDECEITADPTKDCDVDGILDLCEYSTEYGGNAALDCDGNFVLDSCQITANAALDCDTDGILDSCETDTDSDGTIDDCDTDDDNDGVLDGADTDSLDPNICEDSDGDGCDDCAVGTDGFGSLADNTPANDGTDTDGDGLCDSGDTDDDNDGVLDGADTDLLDPSICGDSDGDGCDDCSVGIDGFGPLADNTPANDGTDTDSD
;
A
#
# COMPACT_ATOMS: atom_id res chain seq x y z
N MET A 1 -13.39 17.57 -54.36
CA MET A 1 -11.94 17.44 -54.66
C MET A 1 -11.25 17.42 -53.31
N ARG A 2 -10.48 16.44 -52.84
CA ARG A 2 -9.94 15.16 -53.33
C ARG A 2 -9.69 14.27 -52.09
N ASN A 3 -9.92 12.98 -52.26
CA ASN A 3 -9.17 11.81 -51.76
C ASN A 3 -8.87 11.66 -50.26
N GLY A 4 -9.42 10.59 -49.66
CA GLY A 4 -8.94 10.03 -48.39
C GLY A 4 -7.81 9.01 -48.58
N PRO A 5 -7.49 8.22 -47.53
CA PRO A 5 -6.78 6.96 -47.67
C PRO A 5 -7.70 5.76 -47.37
N SER A 6 -7.57 4.72 -48.21
CA SER A 6 -8.16 3.39 -48.04
C SER A 6 -7.23 2.46 -47.26
N ARG A 7 -7.81 1.32 -46.80
CA ARG A 7 -7.21 0.00 -46.50
C ARG A 7 -6.75 -0.21 -45.05
N ILE A 8 -7.00 -1.32 -44.35
CA ILE A 8 -7.65 -2.63 -44.57
C ILE A 8 -8.05 -3.12 -43.16
N LEU A 9 -9.29 -3.53 -42.94
CA LEU A 9 -9.68 -4.33 -41.78
C LEU A 9 -10.02 -5.73 -42.29
N GLN A 10 -9.14 -6.70 -42.02
CA GLN A 10 -9.42 -8.13 -42.21
C GLN A 10 -10.22 -8.62 -41.01
N PHE A 11 -11.49 -8.94 -41.21
CA PHE A 11 -12.21 -9.89 -40.37
C PHE A 11 -12.80 -10.97 -41.29
N THR A 12 -12.22 -12.15 -41.22
CA THR A 12 -12.67 -13.34 -41.95
C THR A 12 -13.82 -14.02 -41.21
N ALA A 13 -14.97 -14.02 -41.87
CA ALA A 13 -15.98 -15.07 -41.95
C ALA A 13 -16.47 -15.77 -40.66
N LYS A 14 -17.68 -15.41 -40.21
CA LYS A 14 -18.72 -16.35 -39.75
C LYS A 14 -20.10 -15.67 -39.79
N ALA A 15 -21.14 -16.49 -39.93
CA ALA A 15 -22.57 -16.17 -40.05
C ALA A 15 -23.10 -15.84 -41.47
N LEU A 16 -23.21 -16.88 -42.31
CA LEU A 16 -24.16 -16.87 -43.43
C LEU A 16 -25.52 -17.36 -42.92
N VAL A 17 -26.46 -16.44 -42.71
CA VAL A 17 -27.87 -16.74 -42.42
C VAL A 17 -28.53 -17.27 -43.69
N ALA A 18 -29.06 -18.49 -43.65
CA ALA A 18 -29.77 -19.11 -44.77
C ALA A 18 -31.14 -18.43 -44.99
N LEU A 19 -31.22 -17.57 -46.00
CA LEU A 19 -32.48 -17.01 -46.49
C LEU A 19 -33.16 -18.04 -47.41
N VAL A 20 -34.21 -18.68 -46.90
CA VAL A 20 -35.13 -19.51 -47.69
C VAL A 20 -35.85 -18.63 -48.71
N LEU A 21 -35.54 -18.79 -50.00
CA LEU A 21 -36.27 -18.15 -51.09
C LEU A 21 -36.94 -19.22 -51.96
N CYS A 22 -38.22 -19.47 -51.70
CA CYS A 22 -39.12 -20.16 -52.61
C CYS A 22 -40.30 -19.25 -52.91
N LEU A 23 -40.46 -18.82 -54.17
CA LEU A 23 -41.69 -18.41 -54.87
C LEU A 23 -41.23 -17.86 -56.25
N GLY A 24 -41.73 -18.21 -57.42
CA GLY A 24 -42.76 -19.13 -57.89
C GLY A 24 -42.85 -18.99 -59.42
N ILE A 25 -42.97 -20.13 -60.11
CA ILE A 25 -43.70 -20.41 -61.36
C ILE A 25 -43.67 -19.36 -62.48
N GLY A 26 -42.83 -19.64 -63.50
CA GLY A 26 -43.03 -19.21 -64.88
C GLY A 26 -43.49 -20.40 -65.74
N ILE A 27 -44.69 -20.29 -66.28
CA ILE A 27 -45.38 -21.24 -67.18
C ILE A 27 -44.52 -21.70 -68.37
N GLY A 28 -44.36 -23.02 -68.53
CA GLY A 28 -43.70 -23.61 -69.69
C GLY A 28 -44.07 -25.09 -69.83
N THR A 29 -44.84 -25.42 -70.86
CA THR A 29 -45.31 -26.77 -71.17
C THR A 29 -44.16 -27.64 -71.70
N SER A 30 -43.64 -28.54 -70.86
CA SER A 30 -43.19 -29.89 -71.24
C SER A 30 -42.78 -30.64 -69.98
N ALA A 31 -43.58 -31.63 -69.61
CA ALA A 31 -43.23 -32.59 -68.57
C ALA A 31 -42.06 -33.45 -69.08
N HIS A 32 -40.86 -33.20 -68.56
CA HIS A 32 -39.85 -34.23 -68.39
C HIS A 32 -39.56 -34.27 -66.89
N ALA A 33 -39.87 -35.40 -66.27
CA ALA A 33 -39.56 -35.67 -64.88
C ALA A 33 -38.03 -35.78 -64.74
N SER A 34 -37.38 -34.67 -64.40
CA SER A 34 -36.06 -34.72 -63.79
C SER A 34 -36.23 -35.31 -62.39
N PRO A 35 -35.51 -36.37 -62.02
CA PRO A 35 -35.54 -36.83 -60.64
C PRO A 35 -34.95 -35.73 -59.78
N LEU A 36 -35.74 -35.22 -58.84
CA LEU A 36 -35.24 -34.45 -57.71
C LEU A 36 -34.37 -35.43 -56.91
N ILE A 37 -33.06 -35.39 -57.13
CA ILE A 37 -32.09 -36.02 -56.24
C ILE A 37 -32.18 -35.22 -54.92
N PRO A 38 -32.58 -35.84 -53.80
CA PRO A 38 -32.51 -35.15 -52.52
C PRO A 38 -31.04 -34.80 -52.26
N LEU A 39 -30.74 -33.51 -52.11
CA LEU A 39 -29.47 -33.06 -51.54
C LEU A 39 -29.48 -33.48 -50.07
N ILE A 40 -29.03 -34.70 -49.81
CA ILE A 40 -28.63 -35.14 -48.47
C ILE A 40 -27.45 -34.24 -48.06
N PRO A 41 -27.43 -33.73 -46.81
CA PRO A 41 -26.30 -32.99 -46.32
C PRO A 41 -25.08 -33.90 -46.44
N ASN A 42 -23.96 -33.32 -46.87
CA ASN A 42 -22.68 -33.97 -47.11
C ASN A 42 -22.35 -34.97 -45.98
N PHE A 43 -22.67 -36.25 -46.19
CA PHE A 43 -22.18 -37.33 -45.33
C PHE A 43 -20.65 -37.39 -45.48
N PRO A 44 -19.91 -37.79 -44.42
CA PRO A 44 -18.49 -38.05 -44.56
C PRO A 44 -18.29 -39.09 -45.67
N LEU A 45 -17.12 -39.07 -46.28
CA LEU A 45 -16.73 -40.03 -47.32
C LEU A 45 -17.12 -41.45 -46.85
N VAL A 46 -17.89 -42.18 -47.67
CA VAL A 46 -18.44 -43.52 -47.34
C VAL A 46 -17.35 -44.57 -47.11
N ASP A 47 -16.10 -44.26 -47.44
CA ASP A 47 -14.88 -45.00 -47.12
C ASP A 47 -13.86 -43.96 -46.64
N CYS A 48 -13.88 -43.69 -45.34
CA CYS A 48 -13.13 -42.59 -44.74
C CYS A 48 -11.64 -42.92 -44.56
N ASN A 49 -11.30 -44.19 -44.32
CA ASN A 49 -9.93 -44.67 -44.15
C ASN A 49 -9.26 -45.04 -45.50
N THR A 50 -10.01 -44.97 -46.61
CA THR A 50 -9.58 -45.20 -48.00
C THR A 50 -9.05 -46.61 -48.27
N ASN A 51 -9.56 -47.61 -47.55
CA ASN A 51 -9.11 -49.00 -47.67
C ASN A 51 -9.86 -49.78 -48.77
N GLY A 52 -10.91 -49.20 -49.36
CA GLY A 52 -11.75 -49.81 -50.39
C GLY A 52 -12.95 -50.61 -49.88
N VAL A 53 -13.26 -50.51 -48.58
CA VAL A 53 -14.45 -51.05 -47.89
C VAL A 53 -15.28 -49.86 -47.39
N GLU A 54 -16.60 -49.95 -47.45
CA GLU A 54 -17.45 -48.88 -46.91
C GLU A 54 -17.42 -48.89 -45.37
N ASP A 55 -17.50 -47.73 -44.73
CA ASP A 55 -17.44 -47.54 -43.28
C ASP A 55 -18.38 -48.48 -42.50
N THR A 56 -19.61 -48.67 -43.00
CA THR A 56 -20.57 -49.58 -42.37
C THR A 56 -20.16 -51.05 -42.46
N ASP A 57 -19.50 -51.44 -43.56
CA ASP A 57 -18.96 -52.79 -43.73
C ASP A 57 -17.71 -52.97 -42.87
N ASP A 58 -16.91 -51.92 -42.67
CA ASP A 58 -15.74 -51.96 -41.79
C ASP A 58 -16.13 -52.17 -40.32
N ILE A 59 -17.13 -51.43 -39.85
CA ILE A 59 -17.66 -51.55 -38.48
C ILE A 59 -18.32 -52.92 -38.27
N THR A 60 -19.18 -53.36 -39.20
CA THR A 60 -19.92 -54.62 -39.03
C THR A 60 -19.06 -55.87 -39.16
N ASN A 61 -17.99 -55.83 -39.96
CA ASN A 61 -17.01 -56.91 -40.06
C ASN A 61 -15.93 -56.84 -38.96
N GLY A 62 -15.92 -55.78 -38.14
CA GLY A 62 -14.97 -55.57 -37.05
C GLY A 62 -13.55 -55.24 -37.52
N THR A 63 -13.39 -54.77 -38.76
CA THR A 63 -12.12 -54.27 -39.29
C THR A 63 -11.82 -52.86 -38.81
N SER A 64 -12.85 -52.09 -38.44
CA SER A 64 -12.75 -50.84 -37.68
C SER A 64 -13.65 -50.86 -36.45
N GLN A 65 -13.31 -50.04 -35.45
CA GLN A 65 -14.11 -49.86 -34.23
C GLN A 65 -15.03 -48.64 -34.39
N ASP A 66 -16.22 -48.70 -33.78
CA ASP A 66 -17.16 -47.58 -33.66
C ASP A 66 -17.74 -47.64 -32.24
N CYS A 67 -16.97 -47.10 -31.31
CA CYS A 67 -17.26 -47.23 -29.89
C CYS A 67 -18.45 -46.34 -29.45
N ASN A 68 -18.66 -45.20 -30.11
CA ASN A 68 -19.76 -44.28 -29.82
C ASN A 68 -21.04 -44.57 -30.64
N SER A 69 -20.99 -45.56 -31.53
CA SER A 69 -22.09 -46.05 -32.36
C SER A 69 -22.72 -44.97 -33.25
N ASN A 70 -21.91 -44.02 -33.73
CA ASN A 70 -22.38 -42.93 -34.60
C ASN A 70 -22.36 -43.31 -36.09
N GLY A 71 -21.84 -44.48 -36.44
CA GLY A 71 -21.74 -45.00 -37.81
C GLY A 71 -20.52 -44.52 -38.59
N ILE A 72 -19.55 -43.89 -37.93
CA ILE A 72 -18.25 -43.49 -38.47
C ILE A 72 -17.16 -44.25 -37.68
N PRO A 73 -16.20 -44.90 -38.35
CA PRO A 73 -15.06 -45.53 -37.68
C PRO A 73 -14.31 -44.56 -36.76
N ASP A 74 -13.86 -45.03 -35.60
CA ASP A 74 -13.14 -44.25 -34.58
C ASP A 74 -11.95 -43.48 -35.18
N GLU A 75 -11.15 -44.12 -36.03
CA GLU A 75 -9.99 -43.49 -36.70
C GLU A 75 -10.38 -42.32 -37.63
N CYS A 76 -11.60 -42.38 -38.15
CA CYS A 76 -12.17 -41.35 -39.02
C CYS A 76 -12.86 -40.25 -38.22
N ASP A 77 -13.49 -40.60 -37.11
CA ASP A 77 -14.11 -39.67 -36.18
C ASP A 77 -13.05 -38.72 -35.57
N ILE A 78 -11.89 -39.26 -35.19
CA ILE A 78 -10.74 -38.49 -34.69
C ILE A 78 -10.10 -37.64 -35.81
N SER A 79 -9.80 -38.24 -36.96
CA SER A 79 -9.09 -37.52 -38.05
C SER A 79 -9.92 -36.40 -38.69
N SER A 80 -11.24 -36.51 -38.64
CA SER A 80 -12.16 -35.45 -39.07
C SER A 80 -12.40 -34.37 -38.01
N GLY A 81 -11.93 -34.59 -36.77
CA GLY A 81 -12.09 -33.69 -35.63
C GLY A 81 -13.49 -33.69 -35.02
N PHE A 82 -14.32 -34.69 -35.35
CA PHE A 82 -15.63 -34.90 -34.73
C PHE A 82 -15.51 -35.51 -33.33
N SER A 83 -14.46 -36.30 -33.09
CA SER A 83 -14.06 -36.81 -31.78
C SER A 83 -12.66 -36.31 -31.38
N GLN A 84 -12.47 -36.03 -30.09
CA GLN A 84 -11.18 -35.71 -29.50
C GLN A 84 -10.44 -36.99 -29.10
N ASP A 85 -9.11 -36.99 -29.23
CA ASP A 85 -8.19 -38.04 -28.79
C ASP A 85 -6.92 -37.34 -28.29
N CYS A 86 -6.90 -37.01 -27.00
CA CYS A 86 -5.79 -36.22 -26.45
C CYS A 86 -4.54 -37.06 -26.20
N ASN A 87 -4.71 -38.35 -25.93
CA ASN A 87 -3.61 -39.27 -25.61
C ASN A 87 -3.01 -39.92 -26.86
N THR A 88 -3.62 -39.69 -28.02
CA THR A 88 -3.20 -40.10 -29.36
C THR A 88 -3.17 -41.62 -29.56
N ASN A 89 -4.04 -42.35 -28.87
CA ASN A 89 -4.10 -43.82 -28.93
C ASN A 89 -5.04 -44.35 -30.04
N LEU A 90 -5.66 -43.47 -30.83
CA LEU A 90 -6.65 -43.76 -31.88
C LEU A 90 -8.01 -44.24 -31.35
N ILE A 91 -8.31 -44.03 -30.08
CA ILE A 91 -9.61 -44.27 -29.44
C ILE A 91 -10.14 -42.90 -29.01
N PRO A 92 -11.39 -42.54 -29.35
CA PRO A 92 -11.98 -41.29 -28.89
C PRO A 92 -11.95 -41.18 -27.36
N ASP A 93 -11.71 -39.98 -26.84
CA ASP A 93 -11.68 -39.67 -25.41
C ASP A 93 -12.96 -40.17 -24.70
N SER A 94 -14.13 -39.94 -25.33
CA SER A 94 -15.43 -40.41 -24.84
C SER A 94 -15.50 -41.94 -24.67
N CYS A 95 -14.81 -42.67 -25.53
CA CYS A 95 -14.75 -44.11 -25.50
C CYS A 95 -13.76 -44.62 -24.47
N ASP A 96 -12.63 -43.94 -24.30
CA ASP A 96 -11.69 -44.20 -23.21
C ASP A 96 -12.37 -44.03 -21.83
N ILE A 97 -13.20 -43.00 -21.66
CA ILE A 97 -13.99 -42.81 -20.44
C ILE A 97 -15.01 -43.95 -20.27
N SER A 98 -15.77 -44.27 -21.32
CA SER A 98 -16.79 -45.33 -21.26
C SER A 98 -16.23 -46.72 -20.97
N ALA A 99 -15.01 -46.99 -21.45
CA ALA A 99 -14.28 -48.23 -21.25
C ALA A 99 -13.57 -48.29 -19.88
N GLY A 100 -13.53 -47.17 -19.15
CA GLY A 100 -12.81 -47.01 -17.88
C GLY A 100 -11.29 -47.02 -18.04
N THR A 101 -10.78 -46.78 -19.24
CA THR A 101 -9.34 -46.61 -19.53
C THR A 101 -8.88 -45.19 -19.26
N ALA A 102 -9.79 -44.22 -19.29
CA ALA A 102 -9.61 -42.86 -18.80
C ALA A 102 -10.49 -42.57 -17.57
N LYS A 103 -10.01 -41.68 -16.69
CA LYS A 103 -10.80 -41.12 -15.59
C LYS A 103 -11.42 -39.79 -16.04
N ASP A 104 -12.64 -39.53 -15.60
CA ASP A 104 -13.39 -38.29 -15.76
C ASP A 104 -14.10 -38.04 -14.43
N CYS A 105 -13.43 -37.33 -13.52
CA CYS A 105 -13.87 -37.18 -12.15
C CYS A 105 -15.08 -36.24 -12.02
N ASN A 106 -15.15 -35.23 -12.88
CA ASN A 106 -16.10 -34.13 -12.82
C ASN A 106 -17.29 -34.35 -13.78
N GLY A 107 -17.23 -35.39 -14.61
CA GLY A 107 -18.28 -35.81 -15.52
C GLY A 107 -18.46 -34.89 -16.73
N ASN A 108 -17.43 -34.14 -17.11
CA ASN A 108 -17.49 -33.18 -18.21
C ASN A 108 -17.23 -33.82 -19.59
N GLN A 109 -16.99 -35.14 -19.65
CA GLN A 109 -16.68 -35.93 -20.84
C GLN A 109 -15.29 -35.66 -21.44
N ILE A 110 -14.42 -34.99 -20.70
CA ILE A 110 -13.00 -34.81 -21.04
C ILE A 110 -12.21 -35.65 -20.02
N PRO A 111 -11.31 -36.53 -20.45
CA PRO A 111 -10.46 -37.25 -19.52
C PRO A 111 -9.64 -36.30 -18.64
N ASP A 112 -9.47 -36.63 -17.36
CA ASP A 112 -8.68 -35.84 -16.40
C ASP A 112 -7.26 -35.57 -16.96
N THR A 113 -6.67 -36.56 -17.64
CA THR A 113 -5.36 -36.42 -18.29
C THR A 113 -5.34 -35.38 -19.40
N CYS A 114 -6.43 -35.25 -20.16
CA CYS A 114 -6.55 -34.25 -21.21
C CYS A 114 -6.75 -32.86 -20.63
N GLU A 115 -7.49 -32.75 -19.52
CA GLU A 115 -7.66 -31.50 -18.79
C GLU A 115 -6.33 -31.00 -18.23
N LEU A 116 -5.54 -31.88 -17.59
CA LEU A 116 -4.18 -31.55 -17.13
C LEU A 116 -3.28 -31.05 -18.28
N ILE A 117 -3.30 -31.71 -19.44
CA ILE A 117 -2.56 -31.27 -20.65
C ILE A 117 -3.05 -29.90 -21.13
N SER A 118 -4.34 -29.61 -20.95
CA SER A 118 -4.98 -28.36 -21.33
C SER A 118 -4.81 -27.24 -20.29
N GLY A 119 -4.04 -27.50 -19.21
CA GLY A 119 -3.79 -26.53 -18.14
C GLY A 119 -4.80 -26.58 -17.00
N GLY A 120 -5.40 -27.75 -16.74
CA GLY A 120 -6.17 -27.98 -15.52
C GLY A 120 -5.31 -27.71 -14.27
N SER A 121 -5.93 -27.15 -13.23
CA SER A 121 -5.24 -26.83 -11.99
C SER A 121 -4.81 -28.11 -11.26
N ASP A 122 -3.51 -28.21 -10.99
CA ASP A 122 -2.84 -29.26 -10.20
C ASP A 122 -1.75 -28.56 -9.40
N CYS A 123 -2.15 -27.96 -8.29
CA CYS A 123 -1.29 -27.11 -7.47
C CYS A 123 -0.15 -27.88 -6.78
N ASN A 124 -0.42 -29.09 -6.32
CA ASN A 124 0.54 -29.94 -5.61
C ASN A 124 1.35 -30.86 -6.56
N ASN A 125 1.06 -30.80 -7.87
CA ASN A 125 1.71 -31.55 -8.95
C ASN A 125 1.62 -33.08 -8.77
N ASN A 126 0.52 -33.58 -8.21
CA ASN A 126 0.33 -35.01 -7.98
C ASN A 126 -0.31 -35.75 -9.18
N ASN A 127 -0.59 -35.03 -10.28
CA ASN A 127 -1.28 -35.48 -11.49
C ASN A 127 -2.75 -35.84 -11.28
N ILE A 128 -3.39 -35.23 -10.30
CA ILE A 128 -4.84 -35.25 -10.09
C ILE A 128 -5.26 -33.78 -10.10
N ILE A 129 -6.32 -33.47 -10.84
CA ILE A 129 -6.82 -32.09 -10.90
C ILE A 129 -7.38 -31.74 -9.52
N ASP A 130 -7.12 -30.53 -9.05
CA ASP A 130 -7.56 -29.98 -7.77
C ASP A 130 -9.05 -30.32 -7.48
N SER A 131 -9.93 -30.04 -8.44
CA SER A 131 -11.36 -30.35 -8.32
C SER A 131 -11.68 -31.85 -8.15
N CYS A 132 -10.88 -32.73 -8.76
CA CYS A 132 -11.00 -34.18 -8.56
C CYS A 132 -10.54 -34.61 -7.17
N GLU A 133 -9.53 -33.94 -6.60
CA GLU A 133 -9.03 -34.23 -5.25
C GLU A 133 -10.11 -33.94 -4.21
N VAL A 134 -10.75 -32.77 -4.33
CA VAL A 134 -11.87 -32.39 -3.47
C VAL A 134 -13.04 -33.36 -3.64
N LEU A 135 -13.46 -33.64 -4.88
CA LEU A 135 -14.67 -34.43 -5.16
C LEU A 135 -14.53 -35.93 -4.87
N LEU A 136 -13.37 -36.54 -5.13
CA LEU A 136 -13.19 -38.00 -5.07
C LEU A 136 -12.27 -38.48 -3.95
N LEU A 137 -11.27 -37.68 -3.57
CA LEU A 137 -10.29 -38.06 -2.54
C LEU A 137 -10.63 -37.45 -1.18
N GLY A 138 -11.57 -36.51 -1.13
CA GLY A 138 -12.00 -35.86 0.10
C GLY A 138 -10.91 -34.94 0.66
N ALA A 139 -10.16 -34.29 -0.23
CA ALA A 139 -9.35 -33.16 0.16
C ALA A 139 -10.24 -32.11 0.85
N THR A 140 -9.69 -31.44 1.87
CA THR A 140 -10.41 -30.35 2.54
C THR A 140 -10.54 -29.18 1.58
N ASP A 141 -11.73 -28.59 1.53
CA ASP A 141 -12.10 -27.43 0.72
C ASP A 141 -13.15 -26.67 1.53
N CYS A 142 -12.69 -25.77 2.39
CA CYS A 142 -13.57 -25.11 3.36
C CYS A 142 -14.30 -23.90 2.77
N ASN A 143 -13.77 -23.25 1.73
CA ASN A 143 -14.42 -22.15 1.00
C ASN A 143 -15.37 -22.65 -0.12
N GLY A 144 -15.26 -23.93 -0.51
CA GLY A 144 -16.09 -24.58 -1.51
C GLY A 144 -15.75 -24.18 -2.94
N ASN A 145 -14.50 -23.75 -3.20
CA ASN A 145 -14.06 -23.27 -4.50
C ASN A 145 -13.57 -24.41 -5.44
N LEU A 146 -13.58 -25.67 -4.96
CA LEU A 146 -13.07 -26.87 -5.63
C LEU A 146 -11.55 -26.90 -5.83
N VAL A 147 -10.81 -26.15 -5.02
CA VAL A 147 -9.37 -26.20 -4.86
C VAL A 147 -9.08 -26.76 -3.45
N PRO A 148 -8.15 -27.71 -3.28
CA PRO A 148 -7.76 -28.15 -1.95
C PRO A 148 -7.23 -27.01 -1.09
N ASP A 149 -7.56 -27.00 0.20
CA ASP A 149 -7.07 -25.99 1.16
C ASP A 149 -5.53 -25.85 1.13
N GLU A 150 -4.78 -26.94 0.91
CA GLU A 150 -3.30 -26.90 0.83
C GLU A 150 -2.76 -26.09 -0.35
N CYS A 151 -3.65 -25.65 -1.25
CA CYS A 151 -3.35 -24.89 -2.44
C CYS A 151 -3.99 -23.50 -2.44
N ASP A 152 -4.78 -23.20 -1.42
CA ASP A 152 -5.25 -21.87 -1.12
C ASP A 152 -4.21 -21.13 -0.26
N THR A 153 -4.46 -19.83 -0.05
CA THR A 153 -3.55 -18.98 0.72
C THR A 153 -3.77 -19.23 2.21
N ASP A 154 -2.69 -19.59 2.90
CA ASP A 154 -2.59 -19.74 4.36
C ASP A 154 -1.35 -18.94 4.79
N CYS A 155 -1.56 -17.64 4.99
CA CYS A 155 -0.47 -16.68 5.16
C CYS A 155 0.30 -16.88 6.48
N ASP A 156 -0.37 -17.34 7.54
CA ASP A 156 0.25 -17.62 8.84
C ASP A 156 0.72 -19.08 9.00
N SER A 157 0.42 -19.92 8.01
CA SER A 157 0.78 -21.34 7.95
C SER A 157 0.24 -22.16 9.14
N ASN A 158 -0.94 -21.79 9.66
CA ASN A 158 -1.56 -22.47 10.79
C ASN A 158 -2.35 -23.73 10.38
N GLY A 159 -2.53 -23.96 9.08
CA GLY A 159 -3.26 -25.09 8.50
C GLY A 159 -4.75 -24.83 8.28
N SER A 160 -5.23 -23.62 8.50
CA SER A 160 -6.53 -23.10 8.08
C SER A 160 -6.26 -22.01 7.06
N ILE A 161 -6.94 -22.05 5.91
CA ILE A 161 -6.73 -21.02 4.89
C ILE A 161 -7.39 -19.71 5.31
N ASP A 162 -6.84 -18.60 4.84
CA ASP A 162 -7.23 -17.24 5.24
C ASP A 162 -8.75 -17.02 5.10
N GLU A 163 -9.31 -17.38 3.95
CA GLU A 163 -10.75 -17.20 3.65
C GLU A 163 -11.66 -17.96 4.63
N CYS A 164 -11.21 -19.11 5.14
CA CYS A 164 -11.97 -19.90 6.09
C CYS A 164 -11.87 -19.36 7.50
N GLU A 165 -10.75 -18.75 7.85
CA GLU A 165 -10.60 -18.00 9.09
C GLU A 165 -11.48 -16.76 9.11
N ILE A 166 -11.50 -16.00 8.02
CA ILE A 166 -12.37 -14.83 7.83
C ILE A 166 -13.84 -15.25 7.88
N THR A 167 -14.20 -16.36 7.24
CA THR A 167 -15.57 -16.88 7.29
C THR A 167 -15.98 -17.32 8.70
N ALA A 168 -15.05 -17.88 9.47
CA ALA A 168 -15.29 -18.30 10.84
C ALA A 168 -15.36 -17.11 11.81
N ASP A 169 -14.55 -16.08 11.58
CA ASP A 169 -14.47 -14.86 12.37
C ASP A 169 -14.22 -13.63 11.47
N PRO A 170 -15.30 -12.96 11.01
CA PRO A 170 -15.17 -11.79 10.14
C PRO A 170 -14.49 -10.58 10.78
N THR A 171 -14.17 -10.62 12.09
CA THR A 171 -13.40 -9.53 12.72
C THR A 171 -11.90 -9.63 12.45
N LYS A 172 -11.43 -10.69 11.78
CA LYS A 172 -10.03 -10.86 11.37
C LYS A 172 -9.72 -10.25 10.00
N ASP A 173 -10.71 -9.67 9.34
CA ASP A 173 -10.63 -8.95 8.07
C ASP A 173 -11.54 -7.72 8.25
N CYS A 174 -11.04 -6.77 9.03
CA CYS A 174 -11.85 -5.67 9.55
C CYS A 174 -12.19 -4.62 8.48
N ASP A 175 -11.37 -4.50 7.44
CA ASP A 175 -11.60 -3.63 6.29
C ASP A 175 -12.25 -4.34 5.08
N VAL A 176 -12.41 -5.67 5.16
CA VAL A 176 -13.15 -6.51 4.22
C VAL A 176 -12.48 -6.58 2.85
N ASP A 177 -11.15 -6.63 2.83
CA ASP A 177 -10.35 -6.74 1.61
C ASP A 177 -10.07 -8.20 1.20
N GLY A 178 -10.34 -9.15 2.10
CA GLY A 178 -10.18 -10.59 1.90
C GLY A 178 -8.82 -11.15 2.32
N ILE A 179 -7.96 -10.32 2.92
CA ILE A 179 -6.71 -10.71 3.57
C ILE A 179 -6.95 -10.71 5.09
N LEU A 180 -6.25 -11.58 5.83
CA LEU A 180 -6.28 -11.51 7.28
C LEU A 180 -5.52 -10.27 7.75
N ASP A 181 -6.09 -9.48 8.67
CA ASP A 181 -5.46 -8.30 9.29
C ASP A 181 -4.03 -8.63 9.76
N LEU A 182 -3.87 -9.82 10.39
CA LEU A 182 -2.59 -10.35 10.86
C LEU A 182 -1.53 -10.39 9.75
N CYS A 183 -1.91 -10.74 8.53
CA CYS A 183 -1.01 -10.87 7.40
C CYS A 183 -0.74 -9.55 6.69
N GLU A 184 -1.54 -8.53 6.99
CA GLU A 184 -1.29 -7.16 6.56
C GLU A 184 -0.33 -6.43 7.49
N TYR A 185 -0.50 -6.48 8.81
CA TYR A 185 0.37 -5.74 9.73
C TYR A 185 1.64 -6.52 10.12
N SER A 186 1.61 -7.86 10.14
CA SER A 186 2.74 -8.64 10.66
C SER A 186 3.86 -8.79 9.64
N THR A 187 5.01 -8.20 9.95
CA THR A 187 6.25 -8.42 9.17
C THR A 187 6.73 -9.88 9.18
N GLU A 188 6.29 -10.70 10.15
CA GLU A 188 6.57 -12.14 10.16
C GLU A 188 5.92 -12.86 8.98
N TYR A 189 4.73 -12.41 8.58
CA TYR A 189 3.92 -12.98 7.50
C TYR A 189 4.02 -12.20 6.18
N GLY A 190 5.00 -11.28 6.08
CA GLY A 190 5.24 -10.47 4.88
C GLY A 190 4.44 -9.17 4.80
N GLY A 191 3.73 -8.82 5.87
CA GLY A 191 3.01 -7.56 6.04
C GLY A 191 3.91 -6.35 6.37
N ASN A 192 3.25 -5.23 6.64
CA ASN A 192 3.83 -3.94 6.96
C ASN A 192 3.46 -3.51 8.39
N ALA A 193 4.43 -3.50 9.31
CA ALA A 193 4.21 -3.08 10.70
C ALA A 193 3.74 -1.62 10.86
N ALA A 194 3.87 -0.78 9.82
CA ALA A 194 3.32 0.57 9.84
C ALA A 194 1.79 0.63 9.70
N LEU A 195 1.12 -0.52 9.51
CA LEU A 195 -0.35 -0.64 9.55
C LEU A 195 -0.89 -0.99 10.94
N ASP A 196 -0.02 -1.27 11.92
CA ASP A 196 -0.32 -1.47 13.35
C ASP A 196 0.77 -0.74 14.15
N CYS A 197 0.84 0.57 13.96
CA CYS A 197 1.95 1.38 14.45
C CYS A 197 2.00 1.45 15.99
N ASP A 198 0.85 1.34 16.67
CA ASP A 198 0.76 1.25 18.13
C ASP A 198 1.01 -0.18 18.67
N GLY A 199 1.07 -1.17 17.78
CA GLY A 199 1.42 -2.56 18.07
C GLY A 199 0.35 -3.29 18.89
N ASN A 200 -0.92 -2.88 18.78
CA ASN A 200 -2.03 -3.45 19.52
C ASN A 200 -2.70 -4.65 18.82
N PHE A 201 -2.21 -5.02 17.63
CA PHE A 201 -2.70 -6.10 16.78
C PHE A 201 -4.05 -5.82 16.10
N VAL A 202 -4.36 -4.55 15.86
CA VAL A 202 -5.52 -4.09 15.09
C VAL A 202 -5.04 -3.08 14.07
N LEU A 203 -5.45 -3.25 12.80
CA LEU A 203 -5.07 -2.32 11.75
C LEU A 203 -5.48 -0.88 12.10
N ASP A 204 -4.56 0.06 11.94
CA ASP A 204 -4.77 1.49 12.21
C ASP A 204 -6.01 2.01 11.46
N SER A 205 -6.16 1.60 10.18
CA SER A 205 -7.32 1.92 9.35
C SER A 205 -8.66 1.48 9.97
N CYS A 206 -8.69 0.34 10.66
CA CYS A 206 -9.86 -0.19 11.34
C CYS A 206 -10.11 0.53 12.67
N GLN A 207 -9.05 0.93 13.37
CA GLN A 207 -9.16 1.77 14.57
C GLN A 207 -9.78 3.12 14.24
N ILE A 208 -9.30 3.78 13.18
CA ILE A 208 -9.82 5.05 12.66
C ILE A 208 -11.26 4.89 12.17
N THR A 209 -11.57 3.81 11.45
CA THR A 209 -12.94 3.53 11.00
C THR A 209 -13.91 3.34 12.17
N ALA A 210 -13.45 2.71 13.27
CA ALA A 210 -14.23 2.53 14.48
C ALA A 210 -14.40 3.82 15.28
N ASN A 211 -13.37 4.68 15.30
CA ASN A 211 -13.38 5.97 15.96
C ASN A 211 -12.55 7.01 15.19
N ALA A 212 -13.21 7.80 14.34
CA ALA A 212 -12.58 8.87 13.55
C ALA A 212 -12.07 10.05 14.38
N ALA A 213 -12.08 9.97 15.72
CA ALA A 213 -11.42 10.92 16.61
C ALA A 213 -10.03 10.44 17.06
N LEU A 214 -9.52 9.37 16.46
CA LEU A 214 -8.13 8.91 16.60
C LEU A 214 -7.28 9.29 15.36
N ASP A 215 -7.81 10.19 14.52
CA ASP A 215 -7.22 10.71 13.28
C ASP A 215 -7.81 12.12 13.13
N CYS A 216 -7.29 13.04 13.92
CA CYS A 216 -7.87 14.36 14.11
C CYS A 216 -7.64 15.28 12.91
N ASP A 217 -6.55 15.09 12.17
CA ASP A 217 -6.18 15.84 10.97
C ASP A 217 -6.75 15.21 9.68
N THR A 218 -7.24 13.96 9.78
CA THR A 218 -7.89 13.17 8.73
C THR A 218 -6.97 12.70 7.60
N ASP A 219 -5.68 12.52 7.89
CA ASP A 219 -4.70 12.04 6.91
C ASP A 219 -4.70 10.50 6.76
N GLY A 220 -5.34 9.79 7.69
CA GLY A 220 -5.46 8.34 7.71
C GLY A 220 -4.36 7.61 8.48
N ILE A 221 -3.52 8.33 9.21
CA ILE A 221 -2.59 7.84 10.22
C ILE A 221 -3.28 7.97 11.59
N LEU A 222 -2.95 7.07 12.51
CA LEU A 222 -3.49 7.10 13.86
C LEU A 222 -2.74 8.15 14.66
N ASP A 223 -3.44 9.05 15.37
CA ASP A 223 -2.85 10.15 16.16
C ASP A 223 -1.68 9.65 17.04
N SER A 224 -1.83 8.47 17.66
CA SER A 224 -0.80 7.89 18.54
C SER A 224 0.51 7.49 17.84
N CYS A 225 0.56 7.60 16.52
CA CYS A 225 1.69 7.26 15.67
C CYS A 225 2.29 8.46 14.96
N GLU A 226 1.77 9.64 15.28
CA GLU A 226 2.22 10.92 14.77
C GLU A 226 3.05 11.63 15.84
N THR A 227 3.55 12.80 15.48
CA THR A 227 4.35 13.61 16.39
C THR A 227 3.43 14.43 17.30
N ASP A 228 3.80 14.45 18.56
CA ASP A 228 3.15 15.16 19.66
C ASP A 228 4.33 15.74 20.45
N THR A 229 4.76 16.93 20.03
CA THR A 229 6.05 17.53 20.40
C THR A 229 6.15 17.80 21.90
N ASP A 230 5.05 18.23 22.50
CA ASP A 230 4.93 18.50 23.94
C ASP A 230 4.36 17.32 24.78
N SER A 231 3.85 16.28 24.12
CA SER A 231 3.23 15.11 24.75
C SER A 231 1.96 15.44 25.56
N ASP A 232 1.19 16.46 25.16
CA ASP A 232 -0.08 16.83 25.80
C ASP A 232 -1.25 15.90 25.41
N GLY A 233 -1.05 15.10 24.37
CA GLY A 233 -2.01 14.15 23.81
C GLY A 233 -2.75 14.66 22.57
N THR A 234 -2.39 15.84 22.07
CA THR A 234 -2.77 16.39 20.78
C THR A 234 -1.55 16.34 19.87
N ILE A 235 -1.70 15.82 18.65
CA ILE A 235 -0.60 15.79 17.69
C ILE A 235 -0.35 17.18 17.13
N ASP A 236 0.86 17.46 16.66
CA ASP A 236 1.27 18.76 16.12
C ASP A 236 0.28 19.26 15.03
N ASP A 237 -0.18 18.38 14.12
CA ASP A 237 -1.12 18.77 13.04
C ASP A 237 -2.53 19.17 13.53
N CYS A 238 -2.84 18.92 14.81
CA CYS A 238 -4.10 19.24 15.48
C CYS A 238 -3.95 20.17 16.69
N ASP A 239 -2.72 20.45 17.09
CA ASP A 239 -2.41 21.44 18.11
C ASP A 239 -2.35 22.84 17.49
N THR A 240 -2.34 23.85 18.34
CA THR A 240 -2.19 25.26 17.95
C THR A 240 -0.99 25.91 18.61
N ASP A 241 -0.26 25.14 19.41
CA ASP A 241 0.87 25.49 20.26
C ASP A 241 1.70 24.20 20.47
N ASP A 242 2.35 23.71 19.41
CA ASP A 242 2.89 22.33 19.34
C ASP A 242 3.92 22.01 20.44
N ASP A 243 4.64 23.00 20.97
CA ASP A 243 5.64 22.83 22.03
C ASP A 243 5.20 23.38 23.40
N ASN A 244 3.99 23.94 23.47
CA ASN A 244 3.30 24.44 24.67
C ASN A 244 4.07 25.54 25.44
N ASP A 245 4.89 26.34 24.75
CA ASP A 245 5.60 27.46 25.38
C ASP A 245 4.72 28.70 25.64
N GLY A 246 3.47 28.64 25.17
CA GLY A 246 2.46 29.67 25.37
C GLY A 246 2.37 30.69 24.24
N VAL A 247 3.10 30.48 23.14
CA VAL A 247 2.99 31.21 21.88
C VAL A 247 2.44 30.30 20.79
N LEU A 248 1.31 30.69 20.20
CA LEU A 248 0.69 29.88 19.13
C LEU A 248 1.61 29.78 17.90
N ASP A 249 1.62 28.65 17.18
CA ASP A 249 2.55 28.38 16.05
C ASP A 249 2.57 29.47 14.97
N GLY A 250 1.44 30.16 14.79
CA GLY A 250 1.33 31.25 13.81
C GLY A 250 2.04 32.55 14.21
N ALA A 251 2.39 32.69 15.48
CA ALA A 251 3.16 33.79 16.07
C ALA A 251 4.57 33.35 16.50
N ASP A 252 4.76 32.05 16.69
CA ASP A 252 6.02 31.45 17.13
C ASP A 252 7.13 31.49 16.04
N THR A 253 8.38 31.72 16.45
CA THR A 253 9.53 31.71 15.54
C THR A 253 10.14 30.33 15.31
N ASP A 254 9.95 29.38 16.22
CA ASP A 254 10.29 27.96 16.10
C ASP A 254 9.30 27.09 16.90
N SER A 255 8.10 26.86 16.33
CA SER A 255 6.95 26.21 16.99
C SER A 255 7.16 24.78 17.52
N LEU A 256 8.37 24.21 17.40
CA LEU A 256 8.70 22.86 17.89
C LEU A 256 9.83 22.89 18.93
N ASP A 257 10.30 24.07 19.33
CA ASP A 257 11.34 24.26 20.35
C ASP A 257 10.84 25.25 21.42
N PRO A 258 10.45 24.77 22.62
CA PRO A 258 9.79 25.57 23.65
C PRO A 258 10.70 26.61 24.33
N ASN A 259 11.91 26.82 23.82
CA ASN A 259 12.86 27.81 24.30
C ASN A 259 13.10 28.93 23.28
N ILE A 260 12.37 28.94 22.15
CA ILE A 260 12.55 29.89 21.05
C ILE A 260 11.18 30.31 20.52
N CYS A 261 10.67 31.46 20.95
CA CYS A 261 9.31 31.88 20.63
C CYS A 261 9.24 33.27 20.00
N GLU A 262 9.33 34.33 20.80
CA GLU A 262 9.34 35.73 20.34
C GLU A 262 10.20 36.62 21.26
N ASP A 263 10.54 37.83 20.82
CA ASP A 263 11.21 38.86 21.63
C ASP A 263 10.26 40.07 21.65
N SER A 264 9.32 40.07 22.60
CA SER A 264 8.17 40.98 22.58
C SER A 264 8.53 42.41 22.98
N ASP A 265 9.49 42.58 23.87
CA ASP A 265 9.91 43.90 24.37
C ASP A 265 11.20 44.42 23.73
N GLY A 266 11.89 43.59 22.94
CA GLY A 266 13.00 43.97 22.09
C GLY A 266 14.30 44.15 22.86
N ASP A 267 14.46 43.43 23.97
CA ASP A 267 15.60 43.53 24.88
C ASP A 267 16.79 42.63 24.45
N GLY A 268 16.54 41.75 23.48
CA GLY A 268 17.52 40.87 22.85
C GLY A 268 17.54 39.44 23.39
N CYS A 269 16.81 39.14 24.47
CA CYS A 269 16.50 37.78 24.87
C CYS A 269 15.19 37.29 24.25
N ASP A 270 15.05 35.97 24.23
CA ASP A 270 13.86 35.32 23.69
C ASP A 270 12.91 35.07 24.86
N ASP A 271 11.66 35.50 24.76
CA ASP A 271 10.63 35.49 25.81
C ASP A 271 10.51 34.11 26.50
N CYS A 272 10.88 33.02 25.80
CA CYS A 272 10.82 31.63 26.27
C CYS A 272 12.16 31.04 26.76
N ALA A 273 13.27 31.77 26.67
CA ALA A 273 14.62 31.24 26.94
C ALA A 273 14.88 30.79 28.39
N VAL A 274 14.07 31.23 29.36
CA VAL A 274 14.21 30.83 30.77
C VAL A 274 13.36 29.61 31.14
N GLY A 275 12.41 29.18 30.30
CA GLY A 275 11.61 27.95 30.39
C GLY A 275 11.26 27.47 31.80
N THR A 276 10.03 27.67 32.27
CA THR A 276 9.66 27.34 33.65
C THR A 276 9.37 25.85 33.88
N ASP A 277 8.89 25.14 32.85
CA ASP A 277 8.70 23.69 32.90
C ASP A 277 8.97 22.94 31.57
N GLY A 278 9.40 23.61 30.51
CA GLY A 278 9.69 23.01 29.22
C GLY A 278 8.39 22.74 28.48
N PHE A 279 8.12 21.49 28.09
CA PHE A 279 6.83 21.07 27.50
C PHE A 279 5.69 20.97 28.53
N GLY A 280 5.68 21.81 29.55
CA GLY A 280 4.67 21.75 30.60
C GLY A 280 3.44 22.59 30.27
N SER A 281 2.46 22.57 31.18
CA SER A 281 1.18 23.28 30.96
C SER A 281 1.23 24.78 31.27
N LEU A 282 2.41 25.29 31.61
CA LEU A 282 2.62 26.69 31.99
C LEU A 282 3.21 27.41 30.80
N ALA A 283 2.62 28.55 30.44
CA ALA A 283 3.21 29.42 29.45
C ALA A 283 4.59 29.89 29.93
N ASP A 284 5.58 29.71 29.08
CA ASP A 284 6.99 30.01 29.29
C ASP A 284 7.42 31.33 28.60
N ASN A 285 6.51 31.98 27.85
CA ASN A 285 6.70 33.27 27.18
C ASN A 285 6.60 34.51 28.09
N THR A 286 7.60 34.75 28.93
CA THR A 286 7.59 35.91 29.85
C THR A 286 8.53 37.03 29.41
N PRO A 287 8.07 38.10 28.72
CA PRO A 287 8.96 39.09 28.10
C PRO A 287 9.98 39.75 29.03
N ALA A 288 9.61 40.00 30.30
CA ALA A 288 10.47 40.74 31.23
C ALA A 288 11.28 39.83 32.18
N ASN A 289 11.30 38.52 31.95
CA ASN A 289 12.02 37.54 32.78
C ASN A 289 12.42 36.32 31.93
N ASP A 290 13.03 36.61 30.81
CA ASP A 290 13.36 35.71 29.71
C ASP A 290 14.88 35.59 29.49
N GLY A 291 15.67 36.34 30.24
CA GLY A 291 17.11 36.21 30.29
C GLY A 291 17.74 36.86 31.52
N THR A 292 19.06 36.98 31.50
CA THR A 292 19.81 37.71 32.51
C THR A 292 19.98 39.16 32.08
N ASP A 293 19.66 40.09 32.98
CA ASP A 293 19.84 41.54 32.85
C ASP A 293 20.66 41.96 34.06
N THR A 294 21.99 42.02 33.88
CA THR A 294 22.96 42.12 34.98
C THR A 294 22.96 43.52 35.61
N ASP A 295 22.78 44.57 34.82
CA ASP A 295 22.78 45.96 35.28
C ASP A 295 21.36 46.52 35.58
N GLY A 296 20.31 45.84 35.11
CA GLY A 296 18.92 46.21 35.31
C GLY A 296 18.43 47.36 34.43
N ASP A 297 19.09 47.65 33.30
CA ASP A 297 18.68 48.72 32.38
C ASP A 297 17.52 48.35 31.44
N GLY A 298 17.19 47.06 31.42
CA GLY A 298 16.12 46.47 30.62
C GLY A 298 16.54 46.04 29.22
N LEU A 299 17.83 45.87 28.97
CA LEU A 299 18.38 45.00 27.94
C LEU A 299 18.91 43.71 28.58
N CYS A 300 18.76 42.59 27.89
CA CYS A 300 19.35 41.35 28.33
C CYS A 300 20.86 41.33 28.01
N ASP A 301 21.69 40.67 28.82
CA ASP A 301 23.15 40.54 28.62
C ASP A 301 23.51 40.04 27.20
N SER A 302 22.62 39.31 26.52
CA SER A 302 22.90 38.84 25.14
C SER A 302 22.71 39.91 24.06
N GLY A 303 21.89 40.92 24.36
CA GLY A 303 21.52 42.05 23.50
C GLY A 303 22.12 43.39 23.93
N ASP A 304 22.68 43.45 25.14
CA ASP A 304 23.44 44.58 25.64
C ASP A 304 24.86 44.61 25.02
N THR A 305 25.47 45.79 25.04
CA THR A 305 26.84 46.04 24.59
C THR A 305 27.79 46.40 25.73
N ASP A 306 27.25 46.47 26.95
CA ASP A 306 27.89 46.85 28.21
C ASP A 306 27.14 46.18 29.38
N ASP A 307 27.21 44.85 29.45
CA ASP A 307 26.36 43.95 30.28
C ASP A 307 26.22 44.36 31.77
N ASP A 308 27.24 44.96 32.36
CA ASP A 308 27.22 45.43 33.76
C ASP A 308 27.25 46.96 33.91
N ASN A 309 27.27 47.67 32.78
CA ASN A 309 27.22 49.13 32.64
C ASN A 309 28.26 49.87 33.47
N ASP A 310 29.44 49.26 33.61
CA ASP A 310 30.62 49.91 34.19
C ASP A 310 31.22 50.99 33.27
N GLY A 311 30.75 51.05 32.01
CA GLY A 311 31.14 52.00 30.99
C GLY A 311 32.20 51.48 30.02
N VAL A 312 32.55 50.20 30.10
CA VAL A 312 33.49 49.51 29.22
C VAL A 312 32.74 48.42 28.44
N LEU A 313 32.54 48.68 27.14
CA LEU A 313 31.88 47.73 26.24
C LEU A 313 32.49 46.32 26.31
N ASP A 314 31.66 45.28 26.20
CA ASP A 314 32.03 43.86 26.39
C ASP A 314 33.27 43.42 25.59
N GLY A 315 33.41 43.96 24.38
CA GLY A 315 34.55 43.65 23.51
C GLY A 315 35.91 44.14 24.03
N ALA A 316 35.90 45.03 25.01
CA ALA A 316 37.07 45.63 25.66
C ALA A 316 37.14 45.32 27.16
N ASP A 317 36.07 44.82 27.76
CA ASP A 317 36.00 44.49 29.17
C ASP A 317 36.56 43.07 29.47
N THR A 318 37.14 42.93 30.65
CA THR A 318 37.76 41.71 31.15
C THR A 318 36.87 40.88 32.06
N ASP A 319 35.79 41.44 32.60
CA ASP A 319 34.86 40.74 33.49
C ASP A 319 33.42 41.22 33.28
N LEU A 320 32.81 40.75 32.19
CA LEU A 320 31.54 41.23 31.62
C LEU A 320 30.34 41.37 32.57
N LEU A 321 30.38 40.76 33.75
CA LEU A 321 29.24 40.72 34.67
C LEU A 321 29.61 41.24 36.07
N ASP A 322 30.79 41.84 36.23
CA ASP A 322 31.27 42.39 37.50
C ASP A 322 31.61 43.88 37.33
N PRO A 323 30.68 44.79 37.66
CA PRO A 323 30.82 46.23 37.39
C PRO A 323 31.89 46.92 38.25
N SER A 324 32.63 46.15 39.04
CA SER A 324 33.78 46.61 39.83
C SER A 324 35.13 46.37 39.15
N ILE A 325 35.16 45.81 37.93
CA ILE A 325 36.38 45.39 37.24
C ILE A 325 36.38 45.90 35.79
N CYS A 326 36.71 47.19 35.60
CA CYS A 326 36.66 47.84 34.28
C CYS A 326 38.03 48.31 33.76
N GLY A 327 39.11 47.88 34.43
CA GLY A 327 40.48 48.11 34.00
C GLY A 327 41.22 49.18 34.81
N ASP A 328 42.40 49.57 34.35
CA ASP A 328 43.29 50.52 35.04
C ASP A 328 43.97 51.39 33.97
N SER A 329 43.26 52.43 33.52
CA SER A 329 43.67 53.21 32.36
C SER A 329 44.82 54.16 32.65
N ASP A 330 44.97 54.62 33.89
CA ASP A 330 46.02 55.56 34.30
C ASP A 330 47.25 54.87 34.95
N GLY A 331 47.12 53.60 35.32
CA GLY A 331 48.19 52.71 35.76
C GLY A 331 48.54 52.84 37.23
N ASP A 332 47.65 53.40 38.05
CA ASP A 332 47.87 53.62 39.49
C ASP A 332 47.58 52.37 40.36
N GLY A 333 47.08 51.30 39.72
CA GLY A 333 46.82 50.02 40.36
C GLY A 333 45.51 49.94 41.16
N CYS A 334 44.69 50.99 41.14
CA CYS A 334 43.26 50.89 41.40
C CYS A 334 42.54 50.53 40.11
N ASP A 335 41.37 49.90 40.24
CA ASP A 335 40.52 49.64 39.07
C ASP A 335 39.62 50.85 38.83
N ASP A 336 39.51 51.33 37.59
CA ASP A 336 38.81 52.54 37.15
C ASP A 336 37.34 52.60 37.65
N CYS A 337 36.74 51.46 38.03
CA CYS A 337 35.36 51.34 38.53
C CYS A 337 35.27 51.01 40.04
N SER A 338 36.38 51.08 40.77
CA SER A 338 36.48 50.73 42.20
C SER A 338 35.65 51.61 43.16
N VAL A 339 35.16 52.76 42.74
CA VAL A 339 34.26 53.62 43.55
C VAL A 339 33.09 54.10 42.74
N GLY A 340 31.99 53.36 42.85
CA GLY A 340 30.82 53.70 42.07
C GLY A 340 30.13 55.01 42.45
N ILE A 341 29.68 55.79 41.46
CA ILE A 341 29.02 57.10 41.67
C ILE A 341 27.54 56.99 42.06
N ASP A 342 26.87 55.91 41.68
CA ASP A 342 25.49 55.61 42.05
C ASP A 342 25.30 54.24 42.75
N GLY A 343 26.40 53.52 42.96
CA GLY A 343 26.43 52.23 43.61
C GLY A 343 26.25 51.06 42.65
N PHE A 344 26.83 51.16 41.45
CA PHE A 344 26.74 50.19 40.35
C PHE A 344 25.31 50.11 39.80
N GLY A 345 24.71 51.28 39.52
CA GLY A 345 23.45 51.40 38.79
C GLY A 345 23.69 51.56 37.29
N PRO A 346 22.64 51.90 36.50
CA PRO A 346 22.66 51.88 35.03
C PRO A 346 23.38 53.09 34.41
N LEU A 347 24.43 53.60 35.07
CA LEU A 347 25.21 54.74 34.61
C LEU A 347 26.69 54.37 34.69
N ALA A 348 27.36 54.37 33.54
CA ALA A 348 28.81 54.21 33.39
C ALA A 348 29.64 54.82 34.54
N ASP A 349 30.49 53.98 35.15
CA ASP A 349 31.26 54.28 36.35
C ASP A 349 32.79 54.33 36.14
N ASN A 350 33.24 54.18 34.89
CA ASN A 350 34.65 54.23 34.51
C ASN A 350 35.29 55.62 34.70
N THR A 351 35.75 55.92 35.91
CA THR A 351 36.40 57.20 36.22
C THR A 351 37.88 57.05 36.55
N PRO A 352 38.79 57.02 35.54
CA PRO A 352 40.23 56.76 35.72
C PRO A 352 41.05 57.77 36.52
N ALA A 353 40.43 58.67 37.27
CA ALA A 353 41.13 59.67 38.07
C ALA A 353 40.50 59.85 39.46
N ASN A 354 39.46 59.08 39.77
CA ASN A 354 38.72 59.16 41.01
C ASN A 354 38.08 57.80 41.34
N ASP A 355 38.85 56.74 41.12
CA ASP A 355 38.55 55.33 41.30
C ASP A 355 39.13 54.78 42.65
N GLY A 356 39.91 55.59 43.35
CA GLY A 356 40.40 55.24 44.67
C GLY A 356 41.29 56.32 45.26
N THR A 357 41.85 56.04 46.44
CA THR A 357 43.03 56.77 46.87
C THR A 357 44.24 56.01 46.38
N ASP A 358 44.88 56.49 45.31
CA ASP A 358 46.29 56.22 45.02
C ASP A 358 47.08 56.34 46.35
N THR A 359 47.68 55.22 46.76
CA THR A 359 48.54 55.19 47.95
C THR A 359 50.01 55.03 47.62
N ASP A 360 50.40 55.00 46.35
CA ASP A 360 51.77 54.78 45.91
C ASP A 360 52.46 55.95 45.20
N SER A 361 51.86 57.15 45.10
CA SER A 361 52.62 58.43 45.02
C SER A 361 53.76 58.50 43.97
N ASP A 362 53.54 58.02 42.75
CA ASP A 362 54.41 58.34 41.60
C ASP A 362 53.99 59.59 40.80
#